data_AF-A0A840YHX8-F1
#
_entry.id   AF-A0A840YHX8-F1
#
_cell.length_a   1.000
_cell.length_b   1.000
_cell.length_c   1.000
_cell.angle_alpha   90.00
_cell.angle_beta   90.00
_cell.angle_gamma   90.00
#
_symmetry.space_group_name_H-M   'P 1'
#
loop_
_entity.id
_entity.type
_entity.pdbx_description
1 polymer ?
#
loop_
_entity_poly.entity_id
_entity_poly.type
_entity_poly.pdbx_seq_one_letter_code
_entity_poly.pdbx_strand_id
1 'polypeptide(L)'
;MAVTRMSFAEIKARAHNVDRAKIEGASEADIRRYQVEDGEDPDSPPPAGRLVVPAAAVRAQLGMTQQAFSGLTGIPLGTLRNWEQGRVTPDPAARVLFAILSREPQAAMRALGRRQSNPYQVLGDVAAKPEFQLALKRTGERLKTLTHFAVTGALQLGREMERHLEESAGQSTERKTA
;
A
#
# COMPACT_ATOMS: atom_id res chain seq x y z
N MET A 1 -7.22 -36.85 5.40
CA MET A 1 -8.02 -35.68 5.00
C MET A 1 -7.84 -35.43 3.51
N ALA A 2 -8.91 -35.44 2.72
CA ALA A 2 -8.83 -35.13 1.30
C ALA A 2 -8.64 -33.62 1.12
N VAL A 3 -7.49 -33.20 0.62
CA VAL A 3 -7.25 -31.79 0.28
C VAL A 3 -7.80 -31.58 -1.12
N THR A 4 -8.96 -30.94 -1.23
CA THR A 4 -9.52 -30.52 -2.52
C THR A 4 -8.61 -29.45 -3.13
N ARG A 5 -7.88 -29.82 -4.20
CA ARG A 5 -7.11 -28.85 -5.00
C ARG A 5 -8.05 -28.18 -5.99
N MET A 6 -8.48 -26.97 -5.66
CA MET A 6 -9.23 -26.09 -6.57
C MET A 6 -8.42 -24.81 -6.81
N SER A 7 -8.46 -24.32 -8.04
CA SER A 7 -7.87 -23.04 -8.43
C SER A 7 -8.71 -21.86 -7.91
N PHE A 8 -8.09 -20.69 -7.80
CA PHE A 8 -8.76 -19.46 -7.36
C PHE A 8 -9.91 -19.07 -8.31
N ALA A 9 -9.75 -19.30 -9.61
CA ALA A 9 -10.78 -19.05 -10.61
C ALA A 9 -12.00 -19.97 -10.40
N GLU A 10 -11.78 -21.26 -10.11
CA GLU A 10 -12.85 -22.22 -9.82
C GLU A 10 -13.58 -21.91 -8.51
N ILE A 11 -12.84 -21.46 -7.48
CA ILE A 11 -13.45 -21.00 -6.22
C ILE A 11 -14.39 -19.81 -6.45
N LYS A 12 -13.98 -18.85 -7.29
CA LYS A 12 -14.77 -17.66 -7.60
C LYS A 12 -15.96 -17.94 -8.51
N ALA A 13 -15.82 -18.90 -9.43
CA ALA A 13 -16.89 -19.31 -10.34
C ALA A 13 -17.99 -20.13 -9.65
N ARG A 14 -17.68 -20.72 -8.48
CA ARG A 14 -18.65 -21.50 -7.71
C ARG A 14 -19.62 -20.56 -6.99
N ALA A 15 -20.91 -20.71 -7.28
CA ALA A 15 -21.95 -20.06 -6.49
C ALA A 15 -21.84 -20.48 -5.03
N HIS A 16 -21.70 -19.51 -4.13
CA HIS A 16 -21.76 -19.74 -2.70
C HIS A 16 -23.21 -20.09 -2.35
N ASN A 17 -23.45 -21.28 -1.78
CA ASN A 17 -24.78 -21.67 -1.29
C ASN A 17 -24.99 -21.07 0.11
N VAL A 18 -25.05 -19.74 0.17
CA VAL A 18 -25.32 -19.00 1.40
C VAL A 18 -26.70 -18.40 1.29
N ASP A 19 -27.62 -18.87 2.12
CA ASP A 19 -28.95 -18.30 2.24
C ASP A 19 -28.87 -16.98 3.01
N ARG A 20 -28.75 -15.87 2.26
CA ARG A 20 -28.69 -14.52 2.85
C ARG A 20 -29.96 -14.15 3.59
N ALA A 21 -31.13 -14.57 3.08
CA ALA A 21 -32.41 -14.25 3.73
C ALA A 21 -32.50 -14.90 5.12
N LYS A 22 -32.00 -16.13 5.25
CA LYS A 22 -31.88 -16.79 6.56
C LYS A 22 -30.95 -16.05 7.52
N ILE A 23 -29.80 -15.56 7.03
CA ILE A 23 -28.84 -14.82 7.86
C ILE A 23 -29.43 -13.48 8.32
N GLU A 24 -30.01 -12.72 7.39
CA GLU A 24 -30.56 -11.39 7.66
C GLU A 24 -31.85 -11.46 8.51
N GLY A 25 -32.60 -12.55 8.43
CA GLY A 25 -33.81 -12.80 9.22
C GLY A 25 -33.56 -13.43 10.60
N ALA A 26 -32.31 -13.73 10.96
CA ALA A 26 -31.99 -14.33 12.25
C ALA A 26 -32.26 -13.33 13.39
N SER A 27 -33.17 -13.67 14.30
CA SER A 27 -33.42 -12.84 15.48
C SER A 27 -32.30 -13.01 16.52
N GLU A 28 -32.22 -12.08 17.48
CA GLU A 28 -31.28 -12.18 18.60
C GLU A 28 -31.48 -13.47 19.42
N ALA A 29 -32.73 -13.94 19.54
CA ALA A 29 -33.04 -15.20 20.20
C ALA A 29 -32.54 -16.41 19.41
N ASP A 30 -32.58 -16.35 18.07
CA ASP A 30 -32.04 -17.41 17.21
C ASP A 30 -30.52 -17.46 17.31
N ILE A 31 -29.86 -16.29 17.28
CA ILE A 31 -28.41 -16.17 17.45
C ILE A 31 -27.96 -16.80 18.78
N ARG A 32 -28.62 -16.44 19.89
CA ARG A 32 -28.32 -17.02 21.21
C ARG A 32 -28.51 -18.54 21.24
N ARG A 33 -29.60 -19.05 20.65
CA ARG A 33 -29.85 -20.49 20.58
C ARG A 33 -28.76 -21.22 19.80
N TYR A 34 -28.33 -20.68 18.66
CA TYR A 34 -27.24 -21.26 17.87
C TYR A 34 -25.92 -21.29 18.62
N GLN A 35 -25.60 -20.24 19.39
CA GLN A 35 -24.40 -20.22 20.24
C GLN A 35 -24.43 -21.36 21.27
N VAL A 36 -25.57 -21.55 21.95
CA VAL A 36 -25.74 -22.65 22.92
C VAL A 36 -25.65 -24.02 22.23
N GLU A 37 -26.25 -24.19 21.04
CA GLU A 37 -26.17 -25.43 20.26
C GLU A 37 -24.72 -25.76 19.83
N ASP A 38 -23.92 -24.74 19.51
CA ASP A 38 -22.50 -24.86 19.18
C ASP A 38 -21.61 -25.05 20.43
N GLY A 39 -22.20 -25.05 21.63
CA GLY A 39 -21.49 -25.21 22.91
C GLY A 39 -20.78 -23.94 23.40
N GLU A 40 -21.11 -22.80 22.82
CA GLU A 40 -20.62 -21.47 23.23
C GLU A 40 -21.60 -20.85 24.24
N ASP A 41 -21.06 -20.07 25.19
CA ASP A 41 -21.86 -19.34 26.18
C ASP A 41 -22.20 -17.93 25.64
N PRO A 42 -23.50 -17.62 25.40
CA PRO A 42 -23.92 -16.35 24.82
C PRO A 42 -23.71 -15.14 25.72
N ASP A 43 -23.63 -15.36 27.04
CA ASP A 43 -23.44 -14.31 28.04
C ASP A 43 -21.99 -14.29 28.56
N SER A 44 -21.13 -15.15 28.01
CA SER A 44 -19.70 -15.10 28.28
C SER A 44 -19.15 -13.75 27.85
N PRO A 45 -18.41 -13.04 28.72
CA PRO A 45 -17.79 -11.79 28.34
C PRO A 45 -16.88 -12.05 27.13
N PRO A 46 -16.94 -11.21 26.08
CA PRO A 46 -16.06 -11.36 24.94
C PRO A 46 -14.61 -11.44 25.46
N PRO A 47 -13.79 -12.37 24.93
CA PRO A 47 -12.49 -12.70 25.51
C PRO A 47 -11.72 -11.41 25.80
N ALA A 48 -11.47 -11.16 27.09
CA ALA A 48 -11.00 -9.89 27.61
C ALA A 48 -9.85 -9.35 26.75
N GLY A 49 -10.15 -8.31 25.96
CA GLY A 49 -9.20 -7.54 25.17
C GLY A 49 -8.03 -8.35 24.61
N ARG A 50 -8.30 -9.43 23.87
CA ARG A 50 -7.21 -10.13 23.18
C ARG A 50 -6.66 -9.13 22.15
N LEU A 51 -5.50 -8.52 22.44
CA LEU A 51 -4.73 -7.71 21.48
C LEU A 51 -4.28 -8.63 20.35
N VAL A 52 -5.21 -9.06 19.51
CA VAL A 52 -4.94 -9.79 18.28
C VAL A 52 -4.89 -8.74 17.20
N VAL A 53 -3.78 -8.00 17.17
CA VAL A 53 -3.47 -7.21 15.98
C VAL A 53 -3.09 -8.22 14.90
N PRO A 54 -3.85 -8.34 13.79
CA PRO A 54 -3.57 -9.34 12.79
C PRO A 54 -2.19 -9.10 12.16
N ALA A 55 -1.41 -10.15 11.97
CA ALA A 55 -0.06 -10.03 11.37
C ALA A 55 -0.10 -9.32 10.01
N ALA A 56 -1.13 -9.59 9.21
CA ALA A 56 -1.36 -8.95 7.91
C ALA A 56 -1.57 -7.43 8.04
N ALA A 57 -2.28 -6.98 9.09
CA ALA A 57 -2.54 -5.56 9.33
C ALA A 57 -1.25 -4.83 9.71
N VAL A 58 -0.45 -5.40 10.63
CA VAL A 58 0.86 -4.85 11.02
C VAL A 58 1.79 -4.79 9.81
N ARG A 59 1.86 -5.87 9.02
CA ARG A 59 2.69 -5.90 7.81
C ARG A 59 2.27 -4.83 6.79
N ALA A 60 0.97 -4.68 6.56
CA ALA A 60 0.44 -3.67 5.65
C ALA A 60 0.74 -2.25 6.13
N GLN A 61 0.60 -1.98 7.43
CA GLN A 61 0.97 -0.70 8.06
C GLN A 61 2.45 -0.36 7.82
N LEU A 62 3.33 -1.36 7.80
CA LEU A 62 4.75 -1.18 7.54
C LEU A 62 5.12 -1.17 6.03
N GLY A 63 4.16 -1.37 5.13
CA GLY A 63 4.41 -1.39 3.69
C GLY A 63 5.30 -2.56 3.23
N MET A 64 5.31 -3.68 3.96
CA MET A 64 6.24 -4.79 3.72
C MET A 64 5.62 -5.95 2.94
N THR A 65 6.43 -6.61 2.12
CA THR A 65 6.11 -7.94 1.58
C THR A 65 6.15 -8.98 2.70
N GLN A 66 5.50 -10.15 2.51
CA GLN A 66 5.57 -11.24 3.51
C GLN A 66 7.01 -11.68 3.79
N GLN A 67 7.87 -11.69 2.76
CA GLN A 67 9.28 -12.08 2.90
C GLN A 67 10.08 -11.04 3.69
N ALA A 68 9.87 -9.74 3.42
CA ALA A 68 10.50 -8.67 4.19
C ALA A 68 10.05 -8.67 5.65
N PHE A 69 8.75 -8.89 5.91
CA PHE A 69 8.20 -8.94 7.26
C PHE A 69 8.66 -10.18 8.04
N SER A 70 8.77 -11.33 7.36
CA SER A 70 9.39 -12.55 7.90
C SER A 70 10.85 -12.30 8.29
N GLY A 71 11.63 -11.63 7.43
CA GLY A 71 12.99 -11.22 7.73
C GLY A 71 13.09 -10.26 8.92
N LEU A 72 12.20 -9.26 9.00
CA LEU A 72 12.16 -8.31 10.11
C LEU A 72 11.92 -9.01 11.45
N THR A 73 10.87 -9.84 11.52
CA THR A 73 10.37 -10.44 12.76
C THR A 73 11.07 -11.74 13.15
N GLY A 74 11.76 -12.40 12.22
CA GLY A 74 12.32 -13.74 12.40
C GLY A 74 11.26 -14.86 12.34
N ILE A 75 9.99 -14.54 12.09
CA ILE A 75 8.92 -15.53 11.95
C ILE A 75 9.09 -16.23 10.60
N PRO A 76 9.13 -17.58 10.53
CA PRO A 76 9.22 -18.30 9.27
C PRO A 76 8.08 -17.94 8.31
N LEU A 77 8.38 -17.78 7.02
CA LEU A 77 7.41 -17.38 6.01
C LEU A 77 6.17 -18.29 5.96
N GLY A 78 6.35 -19.60 6.11
CA GLY A 78 5.23 -20.56 6.16
C GLY A 78 4.31 -20.33 7.37
N THR A 79 4.89 -20.05 8.54
CA THR A 79 4.17 -19.71 9.77
C THR A 79 3.39 -18.41 9.59
N LEU A 80 4.05 -17.36 9.07
CA LEU A 80 3.41 -16.07 8.80
C LEU A 80 2.22 -16.23 7.85
N ARG A 81 2.35 -17.04 6.79
CA ARG A 81 1.24 -17.33 5.86
C ARG A 81 0.07 -18.02 6.54
N ASN A 82 0.32 -19.01 7.38
CA ASN A 82 -0.74 -19.70 8.13
C ASN A 82 -1.49 -18.73 9.05
N TRP A 83 -0.79 -17.79 9.68
CA TRP A 83 -1.38 -16.76 10.53
C TRP A 83 -2.18 -15.72 9.75
N GLU A 84 -1.63 -15.18 8.65
CA GLU A 84 -2.33 -14.20 7.81
C GLU A 84 -3.58 -14.79 7.12
N GLN A 85 -3.60 -16.11 6.87
CA GLN A 85 -4.74 -16.83 6.32
C GLN A 85 -5.72 -17.33 7.39
N GLY A 86 -5.45 -17.10 8.68
CA GLY A 86 -6.30 -17.56 9.77
C GLY A 86 -6.33 -19.08 9.99
N ARG A 87 -5.41 -19.85 9.38
CA ARG A 87 -5.32 -21.31 9.57
C ARG A 87 -4.87 -21.68 10.98
N VAL A 88 -4.06 -20.82 11.59
CA VAL A 88 -3.52 -20.98 12.95
C VAL A 88 -3.49 -19.61 13.62
N THR A 89 -3.79 -19.55 14.92
CA THR A 89 -3.68 -18.31 15.68
C THR A 89 -2.22 -18.05 16.06
N PRO A 90 -1.69 -16.81 15.93
CA PRO A 90 -0.35 -16.48 16.43
C PRO A 90 -0.19 -16.81 17.90
N ASP A 91 0.99 -17.30 18.29
CA ASP A 91 1.30 -17.58 19.69
C ASP A 91 1.30 -16.29 20.55
N PRO A 92 1.26 -16.39 21.89
CA PRO A 92 1.23 -15.23 22.77
C PRO A 92 2.36 -14.22 22.53
N ALA A 93 3.60 -14.68 22.31
CA ALA A 93 4.76 -13.80 22.12
C ALA A 93 4.66 -13.05 20.79
N ALA A 94 4.24 -13.72 19.72
CA ALA A 94 3.98 -13.08 18.43
C ALA A 94 2.90 -11.99 18.53
N ARG A 95 1.82 -12.23 19.28
CA ARG A 95 0.76 -11.22 19.50
C ARG A 95 1.28 -9.97 20.21
N VAL A 96 2.14 -10.14 21.23
CA VAL A 96 2.80 -9.02 21.91
C VAL A 96 3.70 -8.25 20.94
N LEU A 97 4.51 -8.95 20.15
CA LEU A 97 5.36 -8.33 19.12
C LEU A 97 4.53 -7.52 18.11
N PHE A 98 3.40 -8.05 17.65
CA PHE A 98 2.51 -7.34 16.71
C PHE A 98 1.88 -6.10 17.34
N ALA A 99 1.48 -6.17 18.61
CA ALA A 99 0.97 -5.01 19.33
C ALA A 99 2.04 -3.92 19.48
N ILE A 100 3.30 -4.29 19.77
CA ILE A 100 4.42 -3.33 19.86
C ILE A 100 4.73 -2.75 18.49
N LEU A 101 4.85 -3.58 17.43
CA LEU A 101 5.11 -3.11 16.07
C LEU A 101 4.03 -2.19 15.52
N SER A 102 2.77 -2.43 15.88
CA SER A 102 1.65 -1.60 15.43
C SER A 102 1.64 -0.23 16.11
N ARG A 103 2.00 -0.16 17.40
CA ARG A 103 2.01 1.09 18.18
C ARG A 103 3.31 1.88 18.02
N GLU A 104 4.45 1.21 18.09
CA GLU A 104 5.79 1.80 18.21
C GLU A 104 6.78 1.18 17.19
N PRO A 105 6.50 1.26 15.88
CA PRO A 105 7.26 0.55 14.85
C PRO A 105 8.74 0.92 14.85
N GLN A 106 9.08 2.20 15.07
CA GLN A 106 10.47 2.65 15.07
C GLN A 106 11.25 2.10 16.26
N ALA A 107 10.66 2.08 17.46
CA ALA A 107 11.29 1.54 18.66
C ALA A 107 11.47 0.02 18.55
N ALA A 108 10.44 -0.68 18.05
CA ALA A 108 10.49 -2.11 17.78
C ALA A 108 11.62 -2.46 16.80
N MET A 109 11.73 -1.75 15.67
CA MET A 109 12.78 -1.98 14.68
C MET A 109 14.19 -1.76 15.24
N ARG A 110 14.38 -0.71 16.06
CA ARG A 110 15.66 -0.48 16.76
C ARG A 110 15.99 -1.62 17.72
N ALA A 111 15.01 -2.05 18.52
CA ALA A 111 15.18 -3.12 19.50
C ALA A 111 15.50 -4.48 18.84
N LEU A 112 14.94 -4.74 17.66
CA LEU A 112 15.23 -5.95 16.88
C LEU A 112 16.65 -5.96 16.28
N GLY A 113 17.47 -4.92 16.49
CA GLY A 113 18.85 -4.86 15.99
C GLY A 113 18.94 -4.81 14.46
N ARG A 114 17.81 -4.63 13.78
CA ARG A 114 17.72 -4.50 12.33
C ARG A 114 18.00 -3.03 12.03
N ARG A 115 19.26 -2.73 11.66
CA ARG A 115 19.63 -1.43 11.08
C ARG A 115 18.61 -1.16 9.97
N GLN A 116 17.95 0.00 10.00
CA GLN A 116 16.91 0.34 9.03
C GLN A 116 17.42 0.02 7.62
N SER A 117 16.95 -1.06 7.00
CA SER A 117 16.87 -1.08 5.55
C SER A 117 15.73 -0.14 5.25
N ASN A 118 16.06 1.15 5.21
CA ASN A 118 15.15 2.17 4.74
C ASN A 118 14.60 1.67 3.39
N PRO A 119 13.28 1.55 3.19
CA PRO A 119 12.72 1.11 1.91
C PRO A 119 13.12 2.03 0.74
N TYR A 120 13.60 3.25 1.03
CA TYR A 120 14.26 4.14 0.05
C TYR A 120 15.75 3.84 -0.19
N GLN A 121 16.40 3.06 0.69
CA GLN A 121 17.77 2.58 0.48
C GLN A 121 17.82 1.56 -0.65
N VAL A 122 16.82 0.67 -0.80
CA VAL A 122 16.78 -0.29 -1.93
C VAL A 122 16.69 0.44 -3.27
N LEU A 123 15.91 1.52 -3.33
CA LEU A 123 15.87 2.43 -4.48
C LEU A 123 17.20 3.16 -4.68
N GLY A 124 17.85 3.61 -3.60
CA GLY A 124 19.19 4.18 -3.63
C GLY A 124 20.27 3.20 -4.09
N ASP A 125 20.19 1.94 -3.68
CA ASP A 125 21.14 0.87 -3.99
C ASP A 125 20.97 0.41 -5.45
N VAL A 126 19.73 0.41 -5.97
CA VAL A 126 19.44 0.20 -7.40
C VAL A 126 19.88 1.42 -8.23
N ALA A 127 19.63 2.64 -7.75
CA ALA A 127 20.05 3.87 -8.42
C ALA A 127 21.56 4.12 -8.37
N ALA A 128 22.29 3.53 -7.42
CA ALA A 128 23.74 3.58 -7.31
C ALA A 128 24.46 2.63 -8.28
N LYS A 129 23.74 1.67 -8.87
CA LYS A 129 24.31 0.76 -9.87
C LYS A 129 24.76 1.54 -11.13
N PRO A 130 25.95 1.25 -11.69
CA PRO A 130 26.50 1.98 -12.83
C PRO A 130 25.57 2.05 -14.05
N GLU A 131 24.85 0.95 -14.32
CA GLU A 131 23.93 0.83 -15.44
C GLU A 131 22.69 1.74 -15.31
N PHE A 132 22.24 2.04 -14.09
CA PHE A 132 21.12 2.94 -13.84
C PHE A 132 21.56 4.41 -13.71
N GLN A 133 22.76 4.66 -13.16
CA GLN A 133 23.39 5.99 -13.13
C GLN A 133 23.52 6.61 -14.53
N LEU A 134 23.94 5.81 -15.51
CA LEU A 134 24.10 6.27 -16.89
C LEU A 134 22.74 6.60 -17.56
N ALA A 135 21.72 5.77 -17.29
CA ALA A 135 20.36 6.00 -17.78
C ALA A 135 19.75 7.28 -17.16
N LEU A 136 19.91 7.49 -15.85
CA LEU A 136 19.41 8.68 -15.15
C LEU A 136 20.11 9.96 -15.61
N LYS A 137 21.44 9.95 -15.79
CA LYS A 137 22.18 11.10 -16.35
C LYS A 137 21.69 11.48 -17.74
N ARG A 138 21.48 10.49 -18.62
CA ARG A 138 20.98 10.73 -19.99
C ARG A 138 19.55 11.29 -19.99
N THR A 139 18.68 10.78 -19.13
CA THR A 139 17.29 11.27 -19.01
C THR A 139 17.24 12.68 -18.42
N GLY A 140 18.08 12.97 -17.42
CA GLY A 140 18.22 14.31 -16.84
C GLY A 140 18.75 15.33 -17.85
N GLU A 141 19.75 14.98 -18.65
CA GLU A 141 20.25 15.86 -19.72
C GLU A 141 19.19 16.11 -20.81
N ARG A 142 18.42 15.09 -21.19
CA ARG A 142 17.30 15.25 -22.14
C ARG A 142 16.20 16.14 -21.58
N LEU A 143 15.86 16.00 -20.30
CA LEU A 143 14.88 16.87 -19.64
C LEU A 143 15.35 18.31 -19.54
N LYS A 144 16.60 18.57 -19.13
CA LYS A 144 17.19 19.93 -19.14
C LYS A 144 17.14 20.55 -20.53
N THR A 145 17.46 19.77 -21.56
CA THR A 145 17.43 20.21 -22.95
C THR A 145 16.00 20.56 -23.37
N LEU A 146 15.03 19.69 -23.11
CA LEU A 146 13.62 19.92 -23.42
C LEU A 146 13.04 21.13 -22.66
N THR A 147 13.39 21.30 -21.39
CA THR A 147 12.97 22.47 -20.61
C THR A 147 13.59 23.75 -21.14
N HIS A 148 14.88 23.73 -21.52
CA HIS A 148 15.53 24.90 -22.13
C HIS A 148 14.88 25.27 -23.47
N PHE A 149 14.60 24.32 -24.35
CA PHE A 149 13.91 24.58 -25.62
C PHE A 149 12.47 25.07 -25.41
N ALA A 150 11.73 24.51 -24.45
CA ALA A 150 10.37 24.94 -24.14
C ALA A 150 10.33 26.38 -23.58
N VAL A 151 11.23 26.72 -22.65
CA VAL A 151 11.32 28.07 -22.07
C VAL A 151 11.79 29.08 -23.11
N THR A 152 12.82 28.76 -23.90
CA THR A 152 13.31 29.63 -24.96
C THR A 152 12.28 29.83 -26.07
N GLY A 153 11.58 28.77 -26.47
CA GLY A 153 10.50 28.84 -27.46
C GLY A 153 9.33 29.69 -26.98
N ALA A 154 8.90 29.53 -25.72
CA ALA A 154 7.84 30.34 -25.13
C ALA A 154 8.21 31.83 -25.05
N LEU A 155 9.47 32.16 -24.71
CA LEU A 155 9.94 33.55 -24.68
C LEU A 155 10.06 34.17 -26.09
N GLN A 156 10.45 33.38 -27.10
CA GLN A 156 10.53 33.84 -28.49
C GLN A 156 9.15 34.17 -29.05
N LEU A 157 8.17 33.30 -28.80
CA LEU A 157 6.77 33.52 -29.18
C LEU A 157 6.18 34.74 -28.47
N GLY A 158 6.49 34.94 -27.19
CA GLY A 158 6.09 36.15 -26.46
C GLY A 158 6.61 37.43 -27.11
N ARG A 159 7.90 37.47 -27.49
CA ARG A 159 8.53 38.62 -28.17
C ARG A 159 8.05 38.84 -29.61
N GLU A 160 7.60 37.79 -30.30
CA GLU A 160 6.97 37.91 -31.62
C GLU A 160 5.54 38.45 -31.51
N MET A 161 4.78 37.99 -30.51
CA MET A 161 3.44 38.52 -30.23
C MET A 161 3.47 39.98 -29.79
N GLU A 162 4.41 40.38 -28.94
CA GLU A 162 4.60 41.79 -28.54
C GLU A 162 4.96 42.68 -29.73
N ARG A 163 5.87 42.24 -30.61
CA ARG A 163 6.19 42.99 -31.84
C ARG A 163 4.99 43.14 -32.77
N HIS A 164 4.20 42.09 -32.96
CA HIS A 164 2.98 42.18 -33.76
C HIS A 164 1.91 43.09 -33.15
N LEU A 165 1.81 43.15 -31.81
CA LEU A 165 0.93 44.07 -31.11
C LEU A 165 1.40 45.53 -31.23
N GLU A 166 2.71 45.77 -31.14
CA GLU A 166 3.31 47.11 -31.31
C GLU A 166 3.21 47.61 -32.76
N GLU A 167 3.44 46.74 -33.75
CA GLU A 167 3.26 47.04 -35.18
C GLU A 167 1.78 47.31 -35.52
N SER A 168 0.86 46.56 -34.91
CA SER A 168 -0.59 46.78 -35.06
C SER A 168 -1.06 48.08 -34.38
N ALA A 169 -0.47 48.44 -33.24
CA ALA A 169 -0.74 49.71 -32.55
C ALA A 169 -0.19 50.93 -33.31
N GLY A 170 1.02 50.82 -33.88
CA GLY A 170 1.66 51.88 -34.66
C GLY A 170 0.90 52.23 -35.96
N GLN A 171 0.38 51.22 -36.67
CA GLN A 171 -0.45 51.44 -37.87
C GLN A 171 -1.82 52.06 -37.55
N SER A 172 -2.31 51.93 -36.31
CA SER A 172 -3.56 52.55 -35.86
C SER A 172 -3.39 54.04 -35.54
N THR A 173 -2.22 54.46 -35.07
CA THR A 173 -1.92 55.87 -34.78
C THR A 173 -1.70 56.71 -36.05
N GLU A 174 -1.09 56.16 -37.10
CA GLU A 174 -0.87 56.89 -38.37
C GLU A 174 -2.16 57.12 -39.16
N ARG A 175 -3.17 56.24 -39.05
CA ARG A 175 -4.48 56.43 -39.69
C ARG A 175 -5.36 57.48 -39.02
N LYS A 176 -5.00 57.97 -37.83
CA LYS A 176 -5.81 58.94 -37.06
C LYS A 176 -5.28 60.38 -37.14
N THR A 177 -4.16 60.60 -37.82
CA THR A 177 -3.53 61.92 -38.02
C THR A 177 -3.42 62.35 -39.49
N ALA A 178 -4.08 61.63 -40.40
CA ALA A 178 -4.24 62.03 -41.80
C ALA A 178 -5.64 62.58 -42.06
#